data_AF-A0A7X6SHG5-F1
#
_entry.id   AF-A0A7X6SHG5-F1
#
_cell.length_a   1.000
_cell.length_b   1.000
_cell.length_c   1.000
_cell.angle_alpha   90.00
_cell.angle_beta   90.00
_cell.angle_gamma   90.00
#
_symmetry.space_group_name_H-M   'P 1'
#
loop_
_entity.id
_entity.type
_entity.pdbx_description
1 polymer ?
#
loop_
_entity_poly.entity_id
_entity_poly.type
_entity_poly.pdbx_seq_one_letter_code
_entity_poly.pdbx_strand_id
1 'polypeptide(L)'
;MVSNKRITISLISLFSVLAIGLGISYAYFSTKTLGNEGASNIDLKTADVELMFIDGPAVNLNDLAPGSTVTKTFRVENNNNSEYKYSVVWKSISNGFNNLNDLTYNISCIGYSDYEDKTVSSTTCPGLNTAYSPASSTTDVGIISEATIPSGDTQEYTVTFTISSSMPANTITSFGGVFGIVGGPVTVNHSFQ
;
A
#
# COMPACT_ATOMS: atom_id res chain seq x y z
N MET A 1 -10.90 -0.40 56.80
CA MET A 1 -11.11 -1.54 55.89
C MET A 1 -11.17 -1.02 54.43
N VAL A 2 -10.09 -0.39 53.97
CA VAL A 2 -9.95 0.12 52.59
C VAL A 2 -8.55 -0.26 52.15
N SER A 3 -8.37 -1.48 51.66
CA SER A 3 -7.09 -1.88 51.08
C SER A 3 -7.30 -2.91 49.98
N ASN A 4 -8.14 -3.93 50.21
CA ASN A 4 -8.27 -5.03 49.26
C ASN A 4 -9.07 -4.65 48.00
N LYS A 5 -10.16 -3.87 48.13
CA LYS A 5 -11.02 -3.52 46.98
C LYS A 5 -10.33 -2.61 45.96
N ARG A 6 -9.44 -1.70 46.41
CA ARG A 6 -8.65 -0.82 45.52
C ARG A 6 -7.54 -1.60 44.81
N ILE A 7 -6.88 -2.53 45.51
CA ILE A 7 -5.87 -3.43 44.94
C ILE A 7 -6.51 -4.38 43.91
N THR A 8 -7.68 -4.96 44.21
CA THR A 8 -8.40 -5.82 43.27
C THR A 8 -8.83 -5.06 42.00
N ILE A 9 -9.32 -3.82 42.14
CA ILE A 9 -9.69 -2.98 40.97
C ILE A 9 -8.44 -2.65 40.13
N SER A 10 -7.32 -2.33 40.76
CA SER A 10 -6.06 -2.04 40.06
C SER A 10 -5.48 -3.27 39.33
N LEU A 11 -5.61 -4.46 39.90
CA LEU A 11 -5.18 -5.71 39.27
C LEU A 11 -6.07 -6.07 38.07
N ILE A 12 -7.38 -5.90 38.20
CA ILE A 12 -8.33 -6.14 37.10
C ILE A 12 -8.07 -5.13 35.96
N SER A 13 -7.82 -3.87 36.27
CA SER A 13 -7.55 -2.87 35.21
C SER A 13 -6.25 -3.20 34.47
N LEU A 14 -5.19 -3.56 35.17
CA LEU A 14 -3.91 -3.93 34.54
C LEU A 14 -4.05 -5.18 33.66
N PHE A 15 -4.78 -6.20 34.13
CA PHE A 15 -5.04 -7.40 33.35
C PHE A 15 -5.89 -7.12 32.10
N SER A 16 -6.87 -6.23 32.22
CA SER A 16 -7.71 -5.82 31.07
C SER A 16 -6.92 -5.07 30.00
N VAL A 17 -6.02 -4.16 30.40
CA VAL A 17 -5.14 -3.43 29.47
C VAL A 17 -4.18 -4.39 28.76
N LEU A 18 -3.63 -5.38 29.47
CA LEU A 18 -2.78 -6.40 28.89
C LEU A 18 -3.55 -7.31 27.91
N ALA A 19 -4.77 -7.72 28.25
CA ALA A 19 -5.63 -8.52 27.38
C ALA A 19 -6.05 -7.76 26.10
N ILE A 20 -6.29 -6.45 26.20
CA ILE A 20 -6.57 -5.59 25.04
C ILE A 20 -5.32 -5.46 24.16
N GLY A 21 -4.14 -5.22 24.74
CA GLY A 21 -2.88 -5.13 24.00
C GLY A 21 -2.56 -6.43 23.24
N LEU A 22 -2.69 -7.59 23.92
CA LEU A 22 -2.53 -8.90 23.28
C LEU A 22 -3.59 -9.15 22.22
N GLY A 23 -4.84 -8.72 22.44
CA GLY A 23 -5.93 -8.86 21.46
C GLY A 23 -5.75 -8.00 20.20
N ILE A 24 -5.20 -6.78 20.34
CA ILE A 24 -4.87 -5.91 19.20
C ILE A 24 -3.66 -6.48 18.44
N SER A 25 -2.64 -6.97 19.13
CA SER A 25 -1.51 -7.67 18.49
C SER A 25 -1.98 -8.96 17.82
N TYR A 26 -2.84 -9.77 18.45
CA TYR A 26 -3.39 -10.98 17.84
C TYR A 26 -4.25 -10.64 16.64
N ALA A 27 -5.06 -9.58 16.65
CA ALA A 27 -5.79 -9.11 15.46
C ALA A 27 -4.83 -8.66 14.36
N TYR A 28 -3.75 -7.95 14.68
CA TYR A 28 -2.72 -7.50 13.73
C TYR A 28 -1.89 -8.64 13.14
N PHE A 29 -1.56 -9.68 13.92
CA PHE A 29 -0.85 -10.87 13.44
C PHE A 29 -1.81 -11.90 12.81
N SER A 30 -3.06 -11.98 13.28
CA SER A 30 -4.11 -12.83 12.71
C SER A 30 -4.62 -12.28 11.39
N THR A 31 -4.65 -10.96 11.15
CA THR A 31 -4.89 -10.43 9.79
C THR A 31 -3.70 -10.67 8.87
N LYS A 32 -2.46 -10.64 9.40
CA LYS A 32 -1.26 -11.07 8.66
C LYS A 32 -1.23 -12.57 8.32
N THR A 33 -2.12 -13.40 8.87
CA THR A 33 -2.15 -14.87 8.63
C THR A 33 -3.51 -15.43 8.19
N LEU A 34 -4.63 -14.71 8.36
CA LEU A 34 -5.97 -15.09 7.86
C LEU A 34 -6.39 -14.28 6.62
N GLY A 35 -5.49 -13.48 6.06
CA GLY A 35 -5.63 -12.94 4.71
C GLY A 35 -5.36 -14.02 3.66
N ASN A 36 -6.33 -14.91 3.44
CA ASN A 36 -6.43 -15.83 2.30
C ASN A 36 -5.41 -17.00 2.28
N GLU A 37 -5.82 -18.17 2.78
CA GLU A 37 -5.15 -19.48 2.60
C GLU A 37 -5.14 -19.96 1.11
N GLY A 38 -5.05 -19.04 0.16
CA GLY A 38 -5.12 -19.31 -1.28
C GLY A 38 -4.59 -18.19 -2.19
N ALA A 39 -4.11 -17.07 -1.65
CA ALA A 39 -3.26 -16.16 -2.42
C ALA A 39 -1.86 -16.31 -1.83
N SER A 40 -1.00 -17.02 -2.55
CA SER A 40 0.44 -16.84 -2.36
C SER A 40 0.71 -15.35 -2.22
N ASN A 41 1.37 -14.92 -1.15
CA ASN A 41 2.12 -13.68 -1.18
C ASN A 41 2.92 -13.76 -2.47
N ILE A 42 2.50 -13.02 -3.50
CA ILE A 42 3.31 -12.88 -4.70
C ILE A 42 4.36 -11.88 -4.28
N ASP A 43 5.33 -12.37 -3.52
CA ASP A 43 6.61 -11.72 -3.30
C ASP A 43 7.25 -11.67 -4.69
N LEU A 44 7.00 -10.58 -5.41
CA LEU A 44 7.76 -10.26 -6.61
C LEU A 44 9.15 -9.81 -6.12
N LYS A 45 9.95 -10.79 -5.70
CA LYS A 45 11.37 -10.61 -5.42
C LYS A 45 12.07 -10.28 -6.72
N THR A 46 12.47 -9.03 -6.89
CA THR A 46 13.79 -8.78 -7.48
C THR A 46 14.83 -8.98 -6.37
N ALA A 47 16.09 -9.26 -6.71
CA ALA A 47 17.12 -9.61 -5.73
C ALA A 47 17.39 -8.52 -4.67
N ASP A 48 16.91 -7.30 -4.93
CA ASP A 48 17.40 -6.08 -4.32
C ASP A 48 16.31 -5.29 -3.56
N VAL A 49 15.05 -5.29 -4.02
CA VAL A 49 13.95 -4.55 -3.37
C VAL A 49 12.72 -5.44 -3.25
N GLU A 50 12.00 -5.30 -2.14
CA GLU A 50 10.81 -6.08 -1.85
C GLU A 50 9.56 -5.21 -1.96
N LEU A 51 8.61 -5.66 -2.78
CA LEU A 51 7.29 -5.05 -2.89
C LEU A 51 6.32 -5.81 -2.00
N MET A 52 5.94 -5.22 -0.87
CA MET A 52 5.05 -5.83 0.10
C MET A 52 3.63 -5.30 -0.06
N PHE A 53 2.68 -6.20 -0.26
CA PHE A 53 1.27 -5.85 -0.35
C PHE A 53 0.54 -6.16 0.96
N ILE A 54 -0.19 -5.18 1.48
CA ILE A 54 -1.03 -5.38 2.67
C ILE A 54 -2.31 -6.15 2.28
N ASP A 55 -2.87 -5.86 1.09
CA ASP A 55 -4.14 -6.43 0.59
C ASP A 55 -3.97 -7.22 -0.73
N GLY A 56 -2.76 -7.71 -1.00
CA GLY A 56 -2.40 -8.36 -2.27
C GLY A 56 -2.17 -7.39 -3.45
N PRO A 57 -1.54 -7.86 -4.54
CA PRO A 57 -1.19 -7.03 -5.70
C PRO A 57 -2.37 -6.68 -6.60
N ALA A 58 -3.49 -7.40 -6.48
CA ALA A 58 -4.65 -7.23 -7.34
C ALA A 58 -5.54 -6.08 -6.85
N VAL A 59 -5.88 -5.20 -7.78
CA VAL A 59 -6.97 -4.23 -7.64
C VAL A 59 -8.19 -4.85 -8.28
N ASN A 60 -9.22 -5.10 -7.48
CA ASN A 60 -10.51 -5.62 -7.94
C ASN A 60 -11.62 -4.76 -7.31
N LEU A 61 -12.12 -3.81 -8.08
CA LEU A 61 -13.16 -2.88 -7.67
C LEU A 61 -14.44 -3.24 -8.42
N ASN A 62 -15.50 -3.60 -7.70
CA ASN A 62 -16.79 -3.98 -8.27
C ASN A 62 -17.91 -3.22 -7.55
N ASP A 63 -19.08 -3.11 -8.19
CA ASP A 63 -20.30 -2.54 -7.62
C ASP A 63 -20.08 -1.14 -7.00
N LEU A 64 -19.29 -0.33 -7.70
CA LEU A 64 -18.84 0.98 -7.22
C LEU A 64 -19.99 1.99 -7.21
N ALA A 65 -20.30 2.50 -6.02
CA ALA A 65 -21.34 3.52 -5.88
C ALA A 65 -20.86 4.88 -6.42
N PRO A 66 -21.70 5.66 -7.12
CA PRO A 66 -21.38 7.03 -7.51
C PRO A 66 -20.96 7.89 -6.31
N GLY A 67 -19.89 8.68 -6.46
CA GLY A 67 -19.36 9.54 -5.40
C GLY A 67 -18.57 8.82 -4.30
N SER A 68 -18.39 7.50 -4.38
CA SER A 68 -17.59 6.74 -3.42
C SER A 68 -16.09 6.88 -3.65
N THR A 69 -15.32 6.54 -2.62
CA THR A 69 -13.86 6.42 -2.69
C THR A 69 -13.44 5.03 -2.22
N VAL A 70 -12.38 4.51 -2.84
CA VAL A 70 -11.76 3.24 -2.44
C VAL A 70 -10.26 3.43 -2.35
N THR A 71 -9.62 2.92 -1.29
CA THR A 71 -8.18 3.04 -1.08
C THR A 71 -7.49 1.69 -1.18
N LYS A 72 -6.29 1.68 -1.75
CA LYS A 72 -5.37 0.54 -1.75
C LYS A 72 -4.00 0.98 -1.25
N THR A 73 -3.38 0.18 -0.39
CA THR A 73 -2.08 0.49 0.19
C THR A 73 -1.08 -0.61 -0.10
N PHE A 74 0.14 -0.22 -0.47
CA PHE A 74 1.28 -1.13 -0.66
C PHE A 74 2.56 -0.46 -0.17
N ARG A 75 3.61 -1.27 0.02
CA ARG A 75 4.90 -0.82 0.52
C ARG A 75 6.02 -1.29 -0.39
N VAL A 76 7.07 -0.49 -0.44
CA VAL A 76 8.34 -0.81 -1.08
C VAL A 76 9.41 -0.71 -0.02
N GLU A 77 10.13 -1.79 0.23
CA GLU A 77 11.21 -1.86 1.22
C GLU A 77 12.54 -2.09 0.52
N ASN A 78 13.53 -1.26 0.84
CA ASN A 78 14.87 -1.40 0.29
C ASN A 78 15.78 -2.18 1.24
N ASN A 79 15.87 -3.48 0.99
CA ASN A 79 16.71 -4.41 1.74
C ASN A 79 18.18 -4.42 1.25
N ASN A 80 18.57 -3.55 0.30
CA ASN A 80 19.97 -3.42 -0.11
C ASN A 80 20.77 -2.56 0.84
N ASN A 81 22.10 -2.67 0.71
CA ASN A 81 23.08 -1.80 1.37
C ASN A 81 23.29 -0.44 0.67
N SER A 82 22.50 -0.12 -0.37
CA SER A 82 22.62 1.12 -1.15
C SER A 82 21.26 1.64 -1.57
N GLU A 83 21.21 2.91 -1.99
CA GLU A 83 20.03 3.50 -2.62
C GLU A 83 19.60 2.68 -3.85
N TYR A 84 18.29 2.52 -4.02
CA TYR A 84 17.71 1.80 -5.15
C TYR A 84 16.73 2.66 -5.93
N LYS A 85 16.69 2.45 -7.27
CA LYS A 85 15.73 3.08 -8.18
C LYS A 85 14.72 2.07 -8.67
N TYR A 86 13.46 2.42 -8.55
CA TYR A 86 12.36 1.57 -8.98
C TYR A 86 11.22 2.37 -9.58
N SER A 87 10.36 1.67 -10.28
CA SER A 87 9.09 2.16 -10.79
C SER A 87 7.99 1.16 -10.42
N VAL A 88 6.80 1.67 -10.12
CA VAL A 88 5.61 0.85 -9.93
C VAL A 88 4.78 0.95 -11.18
N VAL A 89 4.42 -0.21 -11.71
CA VAL A 89 3.63 -0.36 -12.92
C VAL A 89 2.29 -1.01 -12.60
N TRP A 90 1.32 -0.73 -13.45
CA TRP A 90 0.04 -1.37 -13.45
C TRP A 90 -0.08 -2.27 -14.67
N LYS A 91 -0.31 -3.55 -14.43
CA LYS A 91 -0.45 -4.59 -15.45
C LYS A 91 -1.91 -4.98 -15.61
N SER A 92 -2.27 -5.39 -16.83
CA SER A 92 -3.59 -5.97 -17.13
C SER A 92 -4.76 -5.10 -16.67
N ILE A 93 -4.72 -3.80 -16.98
CA ILE A 93 -5.76 -2.85 -16.59
C ILE A 93 -7.04 -3.19 -17.36
N SER A 94 -8.12 -3.44 -16.62
CA SER A 94 -9.46 -3.59 -17.14
C SER A 94 -10.34 -2.49 -16.57
N ASN A 95 -10.78 -1.56 -17.42
CA ASN A 95 -11.71 -0.50 -17.05
C ASN A 95 -13.06 -0.72 -17.74
N GLY A 96 -14.10 -0.99 -16.95
CA GLY A 96 -15.48 -1.17 -17.40
C GLY A 96 -16.35 0.09 -17.32
N PHE A 97 -15.78 1.26 -17.02
CA PHE A 97 -16.51 2.52 -17.00
C PHE A 97 -16.79 3.04 -18.42
N ASN A 98 -18.03 3.50 -18.66
CA ASN A 98 -18.43 4.04 -19.96
C ASN A 98 -17.73 5.36 -20.30
N ASN A 99 -17.45 6.18 -19.28
CA ASN A 99 -16.69 7.42 -19.40
C ASN A 99 -15.43 7.28 -18.57
N LEU A 100 -14.26 7.46 -19.20
CA LEU A 100 -12.97 7.29 -18.53
C LEU A 100 -12.79 8.25 -17.36
N ASN A 101 -13.44 9.41 -17.37
CA ASN A 101 -13.35 10.40 -16.29
C ASN A 101 -14.24 10.06 -15.09
N ASP A 102 -15.08 9.03 -15.17
CA ASP A 102 -15.91 8.60 -14.04
C ASP A 102 -15.09 7.85 -12.98
N LEU A 103 -13.88 7.41 -13.32
CA LEU A 103 -12.90 6.86 -12.39
C LEU A 103 -11.60 7.66 -12.49
N THR A 104 -11.19 8.22 -11.37
CA THR A 104 -9.86 8.81 -11.23
C THR A 104 -9.11 8.15 -10.08
N TYR A 105 -7.79 8.19 -10.10
CA TYR A 105 -7.00 7.81 -8.94
C TYR A 105 -5.99 8.90 -8.58
N ASN A 106 -5.63 8.96 -7.30
CA ASN A 106 -4.54 9.78 -6.80
C ASN A 106 -3.63 8.93 -5.92
N ILE A 107 -2.33 9.21 -5.92
CA ILE A 107 -1.33 8.47 -5.14
C ILE A 107 -0.68 9.43 -4.15
N SER A 108 -0.69 9.04 -2.87
CA SER A 108 0.09 9.66 -1.81
C SER A 108 1.15 8.71 -1.30
N CYS A 109 2.21 9.24 -0.69
CA CYS A 109 3.29 8.43 -0.15
C CYS A 109 3.85 8.99 1.16
N ILE A 110 4.30 8.10 2.04
CA ILE A 110 5.08 8.41 3.23
C ILE A 110 6.31 7.50 3.24
N GLY A 111 7.48 8.11 3.39
CA GLY A 111 8.76 7.43 3.60
C GLY A 111 9.07 7.28 5.08
N TYR A 112 9.62 6.13 5.45
CA TYR A 112 10.03 5.77 6.80
C TYR A 112 11.48 5.30 6.80
N SER A 113 12.30 5.85 7.70
CA SER A 113 13.64 5.31 7.99
C SER A 113 13.58 4.14 8.97
N ASP A 114 12.48 4.02 9.71
CA ASP A 114 12.12 2.86 10.51
C ASP A 114 10.60 2.69 10.41
N TYR A 115 10.17 1.63 9.73
CA TYR A 115 8.75 1.39 9.49
C TYR A 115 8.00 0.89 10.73
N GLU A 116 8.69 0.13 11.61
CA GLU A 116 8.10 -0.46 12.81
C GLU A 116 7.87 0.60 13.88
N ASP A 117 8.85 1.48 14.09
CA ASP A 117 8.73 2.63 15.00
C ASP A 117 8.01 3.83 14.38
N LYS A 118 7.59 3.74 13.10
CA LYS A 118 6.94 4.81 12.34
C LYS A 118 7.75 6.11 12.30
N THR A 119 9.07 6.00 12.26
CA THR A 119 9.96 7.15 12.11
C THR A 119 9.90 7.65 10.68
N VAL A 120 9.19 8.76 10.48
CA VAL A 120 8.99 9.37 9.15
C VAL A 120 10.29 10.00 8.65
N SER A 121 10.80 9.53 7.52
CA SER A 121 11.93 10.13 6.81
C SER A 121 11.47 11.15 5.75
N SER A 122 10.28 10.96 5.17
CA SER A 122 9.69 11.90 4.22
C SER A 122 8.17 11.85 4.18
N THR A 123 7.51 12.99 3.96
CA THR A 123 6.06 13.08 3.69
C THR A 123 5.73 13.22 2.20
N THR A 124 6.75 13.20 1.35
CA THR A 124 6.64 13.18 -0.11
C THR A 124 7.64 12.19 -0.68
N CYS A 125 7.22 11.40 -1.66
CA CYS A 125 8.12 10.47 -2.33
C CYS A 125 8.31 10.89 -3.78
N PRO A 126 9.54 10.80 -4.32
CA PRO A 126 9.80 11.11 -5.72
C PRO A 126 9.08 10.12 -6.64
N GLY A 127 8.81 10.55 -7.88
CA GLY A 127 8.29 9.68 -8.92
C GLY A 127 6.78 9.50 -8.97
N LEU A 128 5.99 10.21 -8.17
CA LEU A 128 4.53 10.12 -8.23
C LEU A 128 3.99 10.71 -9.54
N ASN A 129 3.26 9.91 -10.33
CA ASN A 129 2.45 10.42 -11.43
C ASN A 129 1.11 10.94 -10.86
N THR A 130 0.81 12.21 -11.09
CA THR A 130 -0.39 12.86 -10.56
C THR A 130 -1.64 12.47 -11.35
N ALA A 131 -2.79 12.56 -10.67
CA ALA A 131 -4.11 12.06 -11.02
C ALA A 131 -4.39 11.70 -12.49
N TYR A 132 -4.78 10.44 -12.72
CA TYR A 132 -5.05 9.91 -14.07
C TYR A 132 -6.39 9.17 -14.14
N SER A 133 -7.01 9.21 -15.32
CA SER A 133 -8.18 8.41 -15.69
C SER A 133 -7.68 7.12 -16.36
N PRO A 134 -7.68 5.96 -15.69
CA PRO A 134 -6.99 4.77 -16.20
C PRO A 134 -7.75 4.18 -17.39
N ALA A 135 -7.13 4.08 -18.55
CA ALA A 135 -7.70 3.34 -19.68
C ALA A 135 -7.40 1.84 -19.57
N SER A 136 -8.26 0.98 -20.14
CA SER A 136 -7.95 -0.44 -20.31
C SER A 136 -6.66 -0.61 -21.10
N SER A 137 -5.77 -1.48 -20.63
CA SER A 137 -4.44 -1.67 -21.22
C SER A 137 -3.94 -3.10 -20.99
N THR A 138 -3.42 -3.71 -22.04
CA THR A 138 -2.69 -4.97 -21.96
C THR A 138 -1.18 -4.78 -21.76
N THR A 139 -0.69 -3.54 -21.84
CA THR A 139 0.71 -3.17 -21.57
C THR A 139 0.85 -2.54 -20.19
N ASP A 140 2.03 -2.67 -19.60
CA ASP A 140 2.36 -2.09 -18.31
C ASP A 140 2.28 -0.55 -18.37
N VAL A 141 1.55 0.06 -17.43
CA VAL A 141 1.41 1.52 -17.29
C VAL A 141 2.13 1.97 -16.03
N GLY A 142 3.11 2.87 -16.15
CA GLY A 142 3.82 3.42 -15.00
C GLY A 142 2.92 4.33 -14.15
N ILE A 143 2.77 4.02 -12.86
CA ILE A 143 2.02 4.84 -11.90
C ILE A 143 2.94 5.56 -10.91
N ILE A 144 4.14 5.03 -10.70
CA ILE A 144 5.25 5.67 -10.01
C ILE A 144 6.49 5.45 -10.87
N SER A 145 7.20 6.51 -11.23
CA SER A 145 8.31 6.49 -12.18
C SER A 145 9.61 6.95 -11.53
N GLU A 146 10.67 6.15 -11.63
CA GLU A 146 12.03 6.52 -11.18
C GLU A 146 12.10 6.98 -9.70
N ALA A 147 11.29 6.36 -8.83
CA ALA A 147 11.36 6.60 -7.40
C ALA A 147 12.70 6.08 -6.85
N THR A 148 13.30 6.86 -5.95
CA THR A 148 14.50 6.49 -5.20
C THR A 148 14.14 6.16 -3.76
N ILE A 149 14.80 5.15 -3.21
CA ILE A 149 14.63 4.72 -1.81
C ILE A 149 16.00 4.46 -1.16
N PRO A 150 16.32 5.12 -0.03
CA PRO A 150 17.55 4.85 0.72
C PRO A 150 17.63 3.41 1.22
N SER A 151 18.84 2.96 1.56
CA SER A 151 19.05 1.65 2.18
C SER A 151 18.35 1.57 3.54
N GLY A 152 17.58 0.50 3.77
CA GLY A 152 16.84 0.27 5.02
C GLY A 152 15.54 1.06 5.16
N ASP A 153 15.26 2.01 4.26
CA ASP A 153 14.02 2.77 4.28
C ASP A 153 12.85 1.96 3.69
N THR A 154 11.64 2.32 4.10
CA THR A 154 10.36 1.83 3.55
C THR A 154 9.54 3.00 3.01
N GLN A 155 8.96 2.85 1.82
CA GLN A 155 8.00 3.80 1.27
C GLN A 155 6.60 3.16 1.22
N GLU A 156 5.65 3.75 1.92
CA GLU A 156 4.24 3.33 1.93
C GLU A 156 3.42 4.23 1.00
N TYR A 157 2.75 3.61 0.04
CA TYR A 157 1.92 4.29 -0.95
C TYR A 157 0.45 4.00 -0.70
N THR A 158 -0.37 5.03 -0.82
CA THR A 158 -1.83 4.91 -0.79
C THR A 158 -2.41 5.42 -2.11
N VAL A 159 -3.06 4.53 -2.85
CA VAL A 159 -3.80 4.83 -4.07
C VAL A 159 -5.26 5.03 -3.70
N THR A 160 -5.77 6.24 -3.93
CA THR A 160 -7.17 6.61 -3.68
C THR A 160 -7.91 6.70 -5.00
N PHE A 161 -8.81 5.75 -5.23
CA PHE A 161 -9.78 5.76 -6.32
C PHE A 161 -10.97 6.63 -5.95
N THR A 162 -11.38 7.50 -6.87
CA THR A 162 -12.55 8.37 -6.71
C THR A 162 -13.50 8.13 -7.87
N ILE A 163 -14.76 7.83 -7.52
CA ILE A 163 -15.82 7.57 -8.47
C ILE A 163 -16.66 8.82 -8.63
N SER A 164 -16.87 9.27 -9.86
CA SER A 164 -17.65 10.47 -10.13
C SER A 164 -19.08 10.35 -9.57
N SER A 165 -19.54 11.39 -8.90
CA SER A 165 -20.92 11.51 -8.45
C SER A 165 -21.92 11.74 -9.59
N SER A 166 -21.43 12.09 -10.79
CA SER A 166 -22.26 12.23 -12.00
C SER A 166 -22.65 10.89 -12.62
N MET A 167 -22.07 9.78 -12.16
CA MET A 167 -22.38 8.45 -12.68
C MET A 167 -23.83 8.06 -12.34
N PRO A 168 -24.61 7.49 -13.28
CA PRO A 168 -25.97 7.05 -13.00
C PRO A 168 -26.02 5.99 -11.90
N ALA A 169 -26.98 6.12 -10.99
CA ALA A 169 -27.23 5.11 -9.96
C ALA A 169 -27.55 3.74 -10.59
N ASN A 170 -27.05 2.67 -9.99
CA ASN A 170 -27.16 1.27 -10.46
C ASN A 170 -26.35 0.93 -11.73
N THR A 171 -25.41 1.78 -12.15
CA THR A 171 -24.43 1.38 -13.16
C THR A 171 -23.46 0.39 -12.52
N ILE A 172 -23.48 -0.87 -12.96
CA ILE A 172 -22.48 -1.86 -12.57
C ILE A 172 -21.21 -1.52 -13.36
N THR A 173 -20.21 -0.98 -12.68
CA THR A 173 -18.87 -0.78 -13.24
C THR A 173 -17.87 -1.59 -12.43
N SER A 174 -16.91 -2.16 -13.15
CA SER A 174 -15.79 -2.87 -12.57
C SER A 174 -14.50 -2.23 -13.04
N PHE A 175 -13.51 -2.22 -12.15
CA PHE A 175 -12.17 -1.81 -12.48
C PHE A 175 -11.16 -2.77 -11.86
N GLY A 176 -10.21 -3.21 -12.68
CA GLY A 176 -9.30 -4.29 -12.36
C GLY A 176 -7.89 -4.05 -12.84
N GLY A 177 -6.94 -4.69 -12.19
CA GLY A 177 -5.56 -4.86 -12.67
C GLY A 177 -4.63 -5.30 -11.55
N VAL A 178 -3.33 -5.38 -11.85
CA VAL A 178 -2.34 -5.88 -10.90
C VAL A 178 -1.18 -4.90 -10.80
N PHE A 179 -0.86 -4.47 -9.58
CA PHE A 179 0.36 -3.70 -9.34
C PHE A 179 1.58 -4.60 -9.45
N GLY A 180 2.65 -4.05 -10.02
CA GLY A 180 3.96 -4.68 -10.07
C GLY A 180 5.07 -3.64 -9.90
N ILE A 181 6.29 -4.13 -9.68
CA ILE A 181 7.49 -3.31 -9.59
C ILE A 181 8.44 -3.68 -10.72
N VAL A 182 9.13 -2.67 -11.24
CA VAL A 182 10.25 -2.81 -12.17
C VAL A 182 11.39 -1.91 -11.65
N GLY A 183 12.63 -2.37 -11.72
CA GLY A 183 13.75 -1.60 -11.18
C GLY A 183 15.11 -2.27 -11.39
N GLY A 184 16.17 -1.52 -11.07
CA GLY A 184 17.56 -1.97 -11.11
C GLY A 184 18.44 -1.11 -10.18
N PRO A 185 19.59 -1.62 -9.72
CA PRO A 185 20.47 -0.89 -8.81
C PRO A 185 20.96 0.43 -9.44
N VAL A 186 21.09 1.49 -8.62
CA VAL A 186 21.73 2.74 -9.07
C VAL A 186 23.22 2.47 -9.29
N THR A 187 23.64 2.36 -10.54
CA THR A 187 25.07 2.30 -10.86
C THR A 187 25.69 3.67 -10.61
N VAL A 188 26.43 3.80 -9.50
CA VAL A 188 27.30 4.96 -9.26
C VAL A 188 28.45 4.87 -10.25
N ASN A 189 28.44 5.71 -11.27
CA ASN A 189 29.54 5.80 -12.21
C ASN A 189 30.70 6.50 -11.48
N HIS A 190 31.61 5.73 -10.90
CA HIS A 190 32.87 6.25 -10.39
C HIS A 190 33.76 6.61 -11.58
N SER A 191 33.54 7.80 -12.14
CA SER A 191 34.49 8.44 -13.04
C SER A 191 35.72 8.79 -12.20
N PHE A 192 36.76 7.94 -12.25
CA PHE A 192 38.09 8.34 -11.82
C PHE A 192 38.59 9.39 -12.83
N GLN A 193 38.59 10.67 -12.44
CA GLN A 193 39.41 11.71 -13.06
C GLN A 193 40.73 11.84 -12.29
#